data_AF-A0A4R9LNN7-F1
#
_entry.id   AF-A0A4R9LNN7-F1
#
_cell.length_a   1.000
_cell.length_b   1.000
_cell.length_c   1.000
_cell.angle_alpha   90.00
_cell.angle_beta   90.00
_cell.angle_gamma   90.00
#
_symmetry.space_group_name_H-M   'P 1'
#
loop_
_entity.id
_entity.type
_entity.pdbx_description
1 polymer ?
#
loop_
_entity_poly.entity_id
_entity_poly.type
_entity_poly.pdbx_seq_one_letter_code
_entity_poly.pdbx_strand_id
1 'polypeptide(L)'
;MEEGLRGLIDGYKAGISPYIDLLPKENKIALEAEALIREMEELAEKNSYTEFMEKASAKDHFNRIIGYYSKLALEQSKLSPRRTTIPTPSEIAKGYHLAYESLPKDTNLSETKKVYERVFQLEKESRTGPEFLCKLEEENLFLEMSRSHLSEVMRNGLEKMLQSGSDFSSDGKGVISNPQMEHYFQRMQKQMKEAGSLMELEFNALLRAEDSRFSNLWDNTFLNVVFNALMNPLVSWRMNPSEKLRKEVESAYLYLNEFWGLDWDGLFGISRVSEFFEATIFGGSGGQLKSQNIHSATDLKKDLETCLVKCLKGKSLLGDIDPAKAKVFFRGKEIQMKEIKHALSDTKLP
;
A
#
# COMPACT_ATOMS: atom_id res chain seq x y z
N MET A 1 -13.06 -25.46 10.24
CA MET A 1 -11.86 -24.83 9.66
C MET A 1 -12.12 -24.54 8.19
N GLU A 2 -11.83 -23.31 7.76
CA GLU A 2 -11.90 -22.86 6.35
C GLU A 2 -10.82 -23.56 5.49
N GLU A 3 -11.10 -23.80 4.20
CA GLU A 3 -10.21 -24.57 3.32
C GLU A 3 -8.83 -23.91 3.13
N GLY A 4 -8.79 -22.58 3.01
CA GLY A 4 -7.53 -21.83 2.91
C GLY A 4 -6.65 -21.95 4.15
N LEU A 5 -7.24 -21.93 5.35
CA LEU A 5 -6.52 -22.12 6.61
C LEU A 5 -6.02 -23.56 6.78
N ARG A 6 -6.81 -24.54 6.35
CA ARG A 6 -6.39 -25.94 6.34
C ARG A 6 -5.17 -26.13 5.45
N GLY A 7 -5.22 -25.63 4.21
CA GLY A 7 -4.10 -25.72 3.27
C GLY A 7 -2.82 -25.06 3.83
N LEU A 8 -2.94 -23.91 4.49
CA LEU A 8 -1.81 -23.23 5.12
C LEU A 8 -1.16 -24.08 6.22
N ILE A 9 -1.95 -24.61 7.16
CA ILE A 9 -1.45 -25.38 8.29
C ILE A 9 -0.91 -26.74 7.84
N ASP A 10 -1.60 -27.41 6.91
CA ASP A 10 -1.13 -28.67 6.33
C ASP A 10 0.20 -28.50 5.60
N GLY A 11 0.43 -27.33 4.97
CA GLY A 11 1.72 -26.97 4.40
C GLY A 11 2.85 -26.94 5.45
N TYR A 12 2.63 -26.29 6.60
CA TYR A 12 3.59 -26.29 7.70
C TYR A 12 3.82 -27.69 8.26
N LYS A 13 2.75 -28.47 8.47
CA LYS A 13 2.85 -29.87 8.91
C LYS A 13 3.69 -30.70 7.96
N ALA A 14 3.40 -30.63 6.67
CA ALA A 14 4.09 -31.42 5.66
C ALA A 14 5.59 -31.08 5.59
N GLY A 15 5.97 -29.82 5.81
CA GLY A 15 7.37 -29.44 5.83
C GLY A 15 8.12 -29.88 7.09
N ILE A 16 7.47 -29.93 8.26
CA ILE A 16 8.12 -30.26 9.54
C ILE A 16 8.10 -31.78 9.82
N SER A 17 7.09 -32.50 9.35
CA SER A 17 6.92 -33.95 9.63
C SER A 17 8.14 -34.80 9.29
N PRO A 18 8.84 -34.62 8.14
CA PRO A 18 10.06 -35.36 7.85
C PRO A 18 11.15 -35.15 8.88
N TYR A 19 11.14 -34.00 9.56
CA TYR A 19 12.09 -33.70 10.61
C TYR A 19 11.76 -34.45 11.91
N ILE A 20 10.49 -34.38 12.30
CA ILE A 20 9.97 -35.01 13.52
C ILE A 20 10.11 -36.54 13.44
N ASP A 21 9.78 -37.15 12.31
CA ASP A 21 9.73 -38.61 12.14
C ASP A 21 11.09 -39.30 12.35
N LEU A 22 12.20 -38.58 12.14
CA LEU A 22 13.57 -39.10 12.31
C LEU A 22 14.16 -38.78 13.68
N LEU A 23 13.48 -38.00 14.52
CA LEU A 23 13.92 -37.68 15.88
C LEU A 23 13.30 -38.67 16.89
N PRO A 24 13.94 -38.90 18.04
CA PRO A 24 13.32 -39.62 19.15
C PRO A 24 12.01 -38.96 19.57
N LYS A 25 11.02 -39.76 19.97
CA LYS A 25 9.69 -39.25 20.37
C LYS A 25 9.75 -38.31 21.58
N GLU A 26 10.78 -38.44 22.39
CA GLU A 26 11.03 -37.61 23.57
C GLU A 26 11.83 -36.35 23.25
N ASN A 27 12.18 -36.10 21.97
CA ASN A 27 12.92 -34.91 21.59
C ASN A 27 12.08 -33.65 21.90
N LYS A 28 12.62 -32.79 22.78
CA LYS A 28 11.93 -31.61 23.27
C LYS A 28 11.53 -30.65 22.15
N ILE A 29 12.39 -30.45 21.15
CA ILE A 29 12.13 -29.51 20.04
C ILE A 29 11.01 -30.06 19.14
N ALA A 30 10.99 -31.37 18.89
CA ALA A 30 9.91 -32.02 18.15
C ALA A 30 8.56 -31.85 18.86
N LEU A 31 8.51 -32.11 20.17
CA LEU A 31 7.29 -31.95 20.97
C LEU A 31 6.78 -30.50 20.99
N GLU A 32 7.69 -29.52 21.08
CA GLU A 32 7.31 -28.11 21.04
C GLU A 32 6.77 -27.67 19.67
N ALA A 33 7.36 -28.16 18.57
CA ALA A 33 6.88 -27.89 17.22
C ALA A 33 5.47 -28.47 17.00
N GLU A 34 5.23 -29.72 17.42
CA GLU A 34 3.91 -30.34 17.38
C GLU A 34 2.88 -29.57 18.20
N ALA A 35 3.25 -29.09 19.39
CA ALA A 35 2.37 -28.30 20.24
C ALA A 35 1.98 -26.96 19.58
N LEU A 36 2.93 -26.28 18.92
CA LEU A 36 2.64 -25.05 18.19
C LEU A 36 1.67 -25.29 17.02
N ILE A 37 1.87 -26.36 16.25
CA ILE A 37 0.96 -26.73 15.17
C ILE A 37 -0.46 -26.94 15.70
N ARG A 38 -0.62 -27.66 16.81
CA ARG A 38 -1.94 -27.86 17.43
C ARG A 38 -2.56 -26.54 17.88
N GLU A 39 -1.76 -25.63 18.45
CA GLU A 39 -2.23 -24.30 18.83
C GLU A 39 -2.76 -23.51 17.62
N MET A 40 -2.05 -23.59 16.48
CA MET A 40 -2.49 -22.96 15.23
C MET A 40 -3.78 -23.59 14.70
N GLU A 41 -3.92 -24.92 14.76
CA GLU A 41 -5.16 -25.61 14.36
C GLU A 41 -6.36 -25.18 15.20
N GLU A 42 -6.22 -25.19 16.52
CA GLU A 42 -7.28 -24.76 17.43
C GLU A 42 -7.67 -23.30 17.21
N LEU A 43 -6.71 -22.44 16.86
CA LEU A 43 -6.98 -21.06 16.51
C LEU A 43 -7.73 -20.96 15.17
N ALA A 44 -7.32 -21.70 14.14
CA ALA A 44 -7.95 -21.71 12.83
C ALA A 44 -9.36 -22.34 12.81
N GLU A 45 -9.67 -23.23 13.76
CA GLU A 45 -11.02 -23.78 13.90
C GLU A 45 -12.05 -22.76 14.39
N LYS A 46 -11.60 -21.77 15.17
CA LYS A 46 -12.45 -20.82 15.90
C LYS A 46 -12.58 -19.45 15.23
N ASN A 47 -11.83 -19.19 14.16
CA ASN A 47 -11.72 -17.85 13.56
C ASN A 47 -11.85 -17.93 12.04
N SER A 48 -12.32 -16.83 11.43
CA SER A 48 -12.22 -16.63 9.97
C SER A 48 -10.77 -16.47 9.53
N TYR A 49 -10.47 -16.59 8.22
CA TYR A 49 -9.11 -16.40 7.69
C TYR A 49 -8.45 -15.10 8.19
N THR A 50 -9.14 -13.96 8.08
CA THR A 50 -8.59 -12.64 8.47
C THR A 50 -8.31 -12.56 9.98
N GLU A 51 -9.24 -13.02 10.82
CA GLU A 51 -9.08 -13.02 12.28
C GLU A 51 -7.98 -13.99 12.74
N PHE A 52 -7.83 -15.13 12.04
CA PHE A 52 -6.73 -16.06 12.28
C PHE A 52 -5.40 -15.39 12.00
N MET A 53 -5.22 -14.75 10.83
CA MET A 53 -3.96 -14.11 10.46
C MET A 53 -3.55 -13.06 11.48
N GLU A 54 -4.48 -12.23 11.94
CA GLU A 54 -4.23 -11.19 12.96
C GLU A 54 -3.83 -11.80 14.31
N LYS A 55 -4.56 -12.81 14.79
CA LYS A 55 -4.29 -13.43 16.10
C LYS A 55 -3.02 -14.30 16.09
N ALA A 56 -2.77 -15.02 15.01
CA ALA A 56 -1.57 -15.84 14.85
C ALA A 56 -0.32 -14.96 14.76
N SER A 57 -0.41 -13.83 14.05
CA SER A 57 0.61 -12.78 14.02
C SER A 57 0.89 -12.21 15.42
N ALA A 58 -0.15 -11.81 16.16
CA ALA A 58 0.01 -11.27 17.51
C ALA A 58 0.67 -12.25 18.51
N LYS A 59 0.58 -13.56 18.23
CA LYS A 59 1.21 -14.63 19.02
C LYS A 59 2.55 -15.12 18.44
N ASP A 60 3.03 -14.48 17.38
CA ASP A 60 4.27 -14.83 16.68
C ASP A 60 4.30 -16.27 16.16
N HIS A 61 3.14 -16.83 15.79
CA HIS A 61 3.05 -18.23 15.36
C HIS A 61 3.86 -18.51 14.10
N PHE A 62 3.87 -17.57 13.14
CA PHE A 62 4.55 -17.75 11.85
C PHE A 62 6.08 -17.78 11.97
N ASN A 63 6.69 -16.91 12.77
CA ASN A 63 8.14 -16.98 12.98
C ASN A 63 8.52 -18.18 13.82
N ARG A 64 7.74 -18.51 14.85
CA ARG A 64 8.03 -19.67 15.70
C ARG A 64 8.01 -20.97 14.92
N ILE A 65 7.03 -21.16 14.03
CA ILE A 65 6.92 -22.39 13.24
C ILE A 65 8.04 -22.50 12.20
N ILE A 66 8.42 -21.39 11.55
CA ILE A 66 9.58 -21.33 10.65
C ILE A 66 10.87 -21.63 11.44
N GLY A 67 11.02 -21.02 12.62
CA GLY A 67 12.17 -21.23 13.50
C GLY A 67 12.37 -22.68 13.96
N TYR A 68 11.31 -23.49 13.96
CA TYR A 68 11.44 -24.92 14.25
C TYR A 68 12.08 -25.71 13.11
N TYR A 69 12.03 -25.26 11.84
CA TYR A 69 12.69 -25.98 10.74
C TYR A 69 14.20 -26.08 10.96
N SER A 70 14.89 -24.95 11.23
CA SER A 70 16.34 -24.99 11.44
C SER A 70 16.71 -25.68 12.74
N LYS A 71 15.94 -25.48 13.81
CA LYS A 71 16.17 -26.17 15.10
C LYS A 71 16.06 -27.69 14.98
N LEU A 72 15.03 -28.18 14.29
CA LEU A 72 14.84 -29.61 14.07
C LEU A 72 15.91 -30.18 13.12
N ALA A 73 16.28 -29.46 12.07
CA ALA A 73 17.39 -29.85 11.20
C ALA A 73 18.73 -29.93 11.96
N LEU A 74 18.97 -29.00 12.88
CA LEU A 74 20.14 -29.02 13.75
C LEU A 74 20.12 -30.24 14.69
N GLU A 75 18.99 -30.55 15.32
CA GLU A 75 18.84 -31.75 16.16
C GLU A 75 19.12 -33.04 15.38
N GLN A 76 18.60 -33.14 14.15
CA GLN A 76 18.87 -34.29 13.28
C GLN A 76 20.34 -34.43 12.91
N SER A 77 21.01 -33.32 12.59
CA SER A 77 22.43 -33.33 12.23
C SER A 77 23.32 -33.89 13.34
N LYS A 78 22.89 -33.80 14.61
CA LYS A 78 23.60 -34.37 15.77
C LYS A 78 23.45 -35.90 15.84
N LEU A 79 22.34 -36.46 15.36
CA LEU A 79 22.04 -37.90 15.46
C LEU A 79 22.70 -38.75 14.38
N SER A 80 23.03 -38.19 13.21
CA SER A 80 23.63 -38.95 12.12
C SER A 80 24.64 -38.14 11.31
N PRO A 81 25.90 -38.02 11.77
CA PRO A 81 26.97 -37.36 11.01
C PRO A 81 27.36 -38.08 9.71
N ARG A 82 26.86 -39.30 9.47
CA ARG A 82 27.41 -40.26 8.51
C ARG A 82 26.58 -40.50 7.24
N ARG A 83 25.41 -39.89 7.06
CA ARG A 83 24.54 -40.16 5.89
C ARG A 83 24.34 -39.01 4.93
N THR A 84 24.78 -37.80 5.27
CA THR A 84 24.74 -36.63 4.40
C THR A 84 25.91 -35.72 4.79
N THR A 85 26.66 -35.22 3.81
CA THR A 85 27.66 -34.18 4.05
C THR A 85 26.93 -32.98 4.63
N ILE A 86 27.11 -32.70 5.92
CA ILE A 86 26.52 -31.52 6.55
C ILE A 86 27.15 -30.31 5.85
N PRO A 87 26.35 -29.41 5.24
CA PRO A 87 26.89 -28.25 4.55
C PRO A 87 27.63 -27.35 5.53
N THR A 88 28.71 -26.75 5.05
CA THR A 88 29.45 -25.72 5.76
C THR A 88 28.69 -24.40 5.77
N PRO A 89 28.96 -23.49 6.72
CA PRO A 89 28.39 -22.13 6.70
C PRO A 89 28.63 -21.41 5.37
N SER A 90 29.83 -21.52 4.80
CA SER A 90 30.17 -20.86 3.54
C SER A 90 29.42 -21.41 2.32
N GLU A 91 29.11 -22.71 2.29
CA GLU A 91 28.27 -23.28 1.23
C GLU A 91 26.86 -22.71 1.25
N ILE A 92 26.29 -22.51 2.45
CA ILE A 92 24.97 -21.87 2.61
C ILE A 92 25.07 -20.37 2.31
N ALA A 93 26.14 -19.71 2.79
CA ALA A 93 26.28 -18.26 2.70
C ALA A 93 26.56 -17.75 1.27
N LYS A 94 26.96 -18.63 0.35
CA LYS A 94 27.27 -18.29 -1.04
C LYS A 94 26.15 -17.49 -1.73
N GLY A 95 24.89 -17.84 -1.46
CA GLY A 95 23.73 -17.10 -1.98
C GLY A 95 23.67 -15.65 -1.48
N TYR A 96 24.01 -15.41 -0.21
CA TYR A 96 24.01 -14.08 0.38
C TYR A 96 25.16 -13.21 -0.14
N HIS A 97 26.35 -13.78 -0.37
CA HIS A 97 27.46 -13.07 -1.00
C HIS A 97 27.09 -12.61 -2.42
N LEU A 98 26.52 -13.51 -3.23
CA LEU A 98 26.07 -13.17 -4.59
C LEU A 98 24.97 -12.10 -4.58
N ALA A 99 24.01 -12.21 -3.65
CA ALA A 99 22.96 -11.20 -3.50
C ALA A 99 23.53 -9.84 -3.10
N TYR A 100 24.47 -9.80 -2.15
CA TYR A 100 25.15 -8.58 -1.73
C TYR A 100 25.94 -7.92 -2.87
N GLU A 101 26.66 -8.71 -3.66
CA GLU A 101 27.40 -8.24 -4.84
C GLU A 101 26.47 -7.70 -5.95
N SER A 102 25.24 -8.22 -6.03
CA SER A 102 24.23 -7.76 -6.99
C SER A 102 23.55 -6.44 -6.62
N LEU A 103 23.76 -5.94 -5.39
CA LEU A 103 23.14 -4.68 -4.96
C LEU A 103 23.63 -3.51 -5.84
N PRO A 104 22.72 -2.64 -6.32
CA PRO A 104 23.11 -1.53 -7.18
C PRO A 104 24.10 -0.60 -6.48
N LYS A 105 25.27 -0.36 -7.10
CA LYS A 105 26.35 0.46 -6.51
C LYS A 105 25.93 1.91 -6.24
N ASP A 106 25.00 2.42 -7.05
CA ASP A 106 24.55 3.81 -7.01
C ASP A 106 23.33 4.03 -6.09
N THR A 107 22.83 2.97 -5.42
CA THR A 107 21.70 3.09 -4.50
C THR A 107 22.21 3.12 -3.06
N ASN A 108 21.79 4.15 -2.30
CA ASN A 108 22.07 4.24 -0.87
C ASN A 108 21.20 3.22 -0.11
N LEU A 109 21.71 1.99 -0.01
CA LEU A 109 21.14 0.86 0.73
C LEU A 109 21.97 0.56 1.98
N SER A 110 22.23 1.58 2.80
CA SER A 110 23.11 1.47 3.98
C SER A 110 22.61 0.47 5.02
N GLU A 111 21.30 0.41 5.25
CA GLU A 111 20.74 -0.50 6.24
C GLU A 111 20.73 -1.95 5.73
N THR A 112 20.36 -2.15 4.45
CA THR A 112 20.45 -3.46 3.82
C THR A 112 21.87 -4.02 3.90
N LYS A 113 22.89 -3.18 3.64
CA LYS A 113 24.30 -3.60 3.70
C LYS A 113 24.71 -4.08 5.10
N LYS A 114 24.31 -3.35 6.16
CA LYS A 114 24.60 -3.75 7.56
C LYS A 114 24.02 -5.12 7.89
N VAL A 115 22.83 -5.45 7.37
CA VAL A 115 22.22 -6.77 7.60
C VAL A 115 23.08 -7.87 6.96
N TYR A 116 23.49 -7.70 5.71
CA TYR A 116 24.40 -8.67 5.05
C TYR A 116 25.76 -8.77 5.74
N GLU A 117 26.32 -7.67 6.22
CA GLU A 117 27.55 -7.69 7.02
C GLU A 117 27.39 -8.53 8.29
N ARG A 118 26.23 -8.47 8.97
CA ARG A 118 25.93 -9.35 10.11
C ARG A 118 25.82 -10.81 9.70
N VAL A 119 25.18 -11.11 8.57
CA VAL A 119 25.12 -12.48 8.00
C VAL A 119 26.53 -13.04 7.78
N PHE A 120 27.45 -12.25 7.20
CA PHE A 120 28.84 -12.68 6.97
C PHE A 120 29.65 -12.81 8.26
N GLN A 121 29.28 -12.09 9.31
CA GLN A 121 29.88 -12.27 10.62
C GLN A 121 29.42 -13.60 11.24
N LEU A 122 28.12 -13.91 11.17
CA LEU A 122 27.57 -15.17 11.65
C LEU A 122 28.11 -16.39 10.89
N GLU A 123 28.42 -16.24 9.61
CA GLU A 123 29.11 -17.26 8.81
C GLU A 123 30.43 -17.66 9.48
N LYS A 124 31.22 -16.69 9.95
CA LYS A 124 32.52 -16.91 10.61
C LYS A 124 32.39 -17.44 12.04
N GLU A 125 31.30 -17.08 12.72
CA GLU A 125 31.02 -17.49 14.10
C GLU A 125 30.44 -18.90 14.21
N SER A 126 30.01 -19.51 13.09
CA SER A 126 29.30 -20.79 13.07
C SER A 126 30.20 -21.94 12.64
N ARG A 127 29.97 -23.13 13.21
CA ARG A 127 30.78 -24.32 12.91
C ARG A 127 30.16 -25.20 11.82
N THR A 128 28.84 -25.18 11.70
CA THR A 128 28.10 -25.98 10.72
C THR A 128 27.03 -25.13 10.04
N GLY A 129 26.61 -25.52 8.85
CA GLY A 129 25.53 -24.86 8.13
C GLY A 129 24.21 -24.80 8.90
N PRO A 130 23.74 -25.89 9.55
CA PRO A 130 22.55 -25.84 10.40
C PRO A 130 22.67 -24.88 11.59
N GLU A 131 23.84 -24.80 12.23
CA GLU A 131 24.09 -23.81 13.29
C GLU A 131 24.01 -22.38 12.75
N PHE A 132 24.60 -22.14 11.58
CA PHE A 132 24.52 -20.84 10.91
C PHE A 132 23.08 -20.43 10.63
N LEU A 133 22.27 -21.33 10.06
CA LEU A 133 20.83 -21.07 9.81
C LEU A 133 20.06 -20.77 11.10
N CYS A 134 20.30 -21.53 12.18
CA CYS A 134 19.66 -21.26 13.47
C CYS A 134 19.99 -19.85 13.98
N LYS A 135 21.25 -19.41 13.89
CA LYS A 135 21.64 -18.05 14.31
C LYS A 135 21.01 -16.97 13.43
N LEU A 136 20.89 -17.20 12.13
CA LEU A 136 20.19 -16.28 11.22
C LEU A 136 18.73 -16.10 11.63
N GLU A 137 18.05 -17.19 12.02
CA GLU A 137 16.67 -17.15 12.51
C GLU A 137 16.56 -16.50 13.89
N GLU A 138 17.44 -16.85 14.83
CA GLU A 138 17.45 -16.28 16.20
C GLU A 138 17.67 -14.76 16.20
N GLU A 139 18.44 -14.24 15.24
CA GLU A 139 18.63 -12.80 15.03
C GLU A 139 17.63 -12.17 14.06
N ASN A 140 16.61 -12.92 13.61
CA ASN A 140 15.58 -12.47 12.66
C ASN A 140 16.13 -11.92 11.34
N LEU A 141 17.32 -12.33 10.91
CA LEU A 141 18.01 -11.72 9.78
C LEU A 141 17.29 -11.96 8.43
N PHE A 142 16.51 -13.02 8.31
CA PHE A 142 15.65 -13.25 7.14
C PHE A 142 14.62 -12.14 6.96
N LEU A 143 13.96 -11.74 8.05
CA LEU A 143 13.02 -10.62 8.04
C LEU A 143 13.75 -9.31 7.80
N GLU A 144 14.87 -9.08 8.49
CA GLU A 144 15.64 -7.84 8.35
C GLU A 144 16.15 -7.61 6.93
N MET A 145 16.59 -8.66 6.23
CA MET A 145 17.02 -8.56 4.83
C MET A 145 15.89 -8.05 3.93
N SER A 146 14.69 -8.60 4.04
CA SER A 146 13.54 -8.14 3.25
C SER A 146 13.05 -6.76 3.70
N ARG A 147 12.98 -6.52 5.01
CA ARG A 147 12.45 -5.28 5.58
C ARG A 147 13.32 -4.08 5.29
N SER A 148 14.64 -4.19 5.50
CA SER A 148 15.60 -3.11 5.24
C SER A 148 15.62 -2.76 3.75
N HIS A 149 15.70 -3.78 2.88
CA HIS A 149 15.69 -3.58 1.44
C HIS A 149 14.42 -2.89 0.96
N LEU A 150 13.24 -3.41 1.32
CA LEU A 150 11.97 -2.83 0.90
C LEU A 150 11.78 -1.42 1.46
N SER A 151 12.14 -1.18 2.72
CA SER A 151 12.03 0.16 3.32
C SER A 151 12.91 1.18 2.59
N GLU A 152 14.15 0.82 2.26
CA GLU A 152 15.06 1.71 1.54
C GLU A 152 14.64 1.90 0.07
N VAL A 153 14.14 0.86 -0.61
CA VAL A 153 13.60 0.98 -1.97
C VAL A 153 12.37 1.89 -2.00
N MET A 154 11.44 1.75 -1.05
CA MET A 154 10.25 2.60 -0.95
C MET A 154 10.62 4.04 -0.60
N ARG A 155 11.58 4.26 0.31
CA ARG A 155 12.10 5.60 0.64
C ARG A 155 12.75 6.26 -0.57
N ASN A 156 13.68 5.57 -1.24
CA ASN A 156 14.38 6.09 -2.41
C ASN A 156 13.41 6.32 -3.59
N GLY A 157 12.40 5.46 -3.75
CA GLY A 157 11.33 5.64 -4.74
C GLY A 157 10.49 6.89 -4.47
N LEU A 158 10.12 7.11 -3.20
CA LEU A 158 9.43 8.32 -2.77
C LEU A 158 10.29 9.57 -2.99
N GLU A 159 11.56 9.56 -2.58
CA GLU A 159 12.49 10.67 -2.80
C GLU A 159 12.63 11.00 -4.30
N LYS A 160 12.80 10.01 -5.17
CA LYS A 160 12.84 10.21 -6.62
C LYS A 160 11.53 10.80 -7.17
N MET A 161 10.38 10.37 -6.64
CA MET A 161 9.08 10.89 -7.05
C MET A 161 8.87 12.34 -6.58
N LEU A 162 9.38 12.71 -5.40
CA LEU A 162 9.34 14.09 -4.91
C LEU A 162 10.33 14.99 -5.65
N GLN A 163 11.52 14.47 -5.99
CA GLN A 163 12.58 15.19 -6.70
C GLN A 163 12.38 15.26 -8.22
N SER A 164 11.61 14.36 -8.83
CA SER A 164 11.26 14.48 -10.25
C SER A 164 10.44 15.74 -10.56
N GLY A 165 9.97 16.46 -9.54
CA GLY A 165 9.37 17.79 -9.66
C GLY A 165 10.36 18.96 -9.60
N SER A 166 11.60 18.78 -9.12
CA SER A 166 12.56 19.89 -8.92
C SER A 166 13.38 20.26 -10.16
N ASP A 167 13.47 19.38 -11.15
CA ASP A 167 14.18 19.67 -12.42
C ASP A 167 13.33 20.46 -13.44
N PHE A 168 12.09 20.85 -13.08
CA PHE A 168 11.11 21.45 -13.99
C PHE A 168 10.88 22.97 -13.82
N SER A 169 11.83 23.68 -13.21
CA SER A 169 11.68 25.11 -12.87
C SER A 169 11.79 26.10 -14.06
N SER A 170 11.77 25.67 -15.33
CA SER A 170 11.84 26.59 -16.48
C SER A 170 10.59 26.63 -17.39
N ASP A 171 9.80 25.56 -17.53
CA ASP A 171 8.87 25.44 -18.66
C ASP A 171 7.38 25.28 -18.29
N GLY A 172 7.00 25.54 -17.04
CA GLY A 172 5.60 25.79 -16.66
C GLY A 172 4.64 24.61 -16.86
N LYS A 173 5.11 23.36 -16.77
CA LYS A 173 4.25 22.17 -16.67
C LYS A 173 4.28 21.64 -15.24
N GLY A 174 3.12 21.63 -14.60
CA GLY A 174 2.97 21.30 -13.18
C GLY A 174 3.45 19.89 -12.81
N VAL A 175 3.88 19.77 -11.56
CA VAL A 175 4.25 18.54 -10.87
C VAL A 175 3.07 17.57 -10.91
N ILE A 176 3.21 16.40 -11.55
CA ILE A 176 2.27 15.28 -11.33
C ILE A 176 2.83 14.46 -10.17
N SER A 177 2.75 15.05 -8.96
CA SER A 177 2.70 14.26 -7.74
C SER A 177 1.51 13.32 -7.92
N ASN A 178 1.70 12.01 -7.72
CA ASN A 178 0.56 11.13 -7.47
C ASN A 178 0.49 10.93 -5.94
N PRO A 179 -0.33 11.70 -5.23
CA PRO A 179 -0.46 11.63 -3.78
C PRO A 179 -0.85 10.23 -3.28
N GLN A 180 -1.47 9.43 -4.14
CA GLN A 180 -1.80 8.03 -3.82
C GLN A 180 -0.55 7.18 -3.76
N MET A 181 0.39 7.41 -4.67
CA MET A 181 1.69 6.75 -4.66
C MET A 181 2.49 7.19 -3.44
N GLU A 182 2.48 8.48 -3.09
CA GLU A 182 3.10 8.96 -1.85
C GLU A 182 2.52 8.31 -0.60
N HIS A 183 1.20 8.38 -0.45
CA HIS A 183 0.50 7.78 0.67
C HIS A 183 0.70 6.26 0.73
N TYR A 184 0.73 5.59 -0.42
CA TYR A 184 1.09 4.18 -0.55
C TYR A 184 2.52 3.93 -0.05
N PHE A 185 3.51 4.70 -0.52
CA PHE A 185 4.91 4.56 -0.10
C PHE A 185 5.08 4.81 1.41
N GLN A 186 4.40 5.81 1.98
CA GLN A 186 4.45 6.12 3.40
C GLN A 186 3.80 5.02 4.25
N ARG A 187 2.60 4.54 3.88
CA ARG A 187 1.93 3.44 4.59
C ARG A 187 2.70 2.14 4.50
N MET A 188 3.25 1.82 3.32
CA MET A 188 4.10 0.66 3.12
C MET A 188 5.35 0.72 4.01
N GLN A 189 6.05 1.85 4.04
CA GLN A 189 7.22 2.03 4.93
C GLN A 189 6.85 1.85 6.41
N LYS A 190 5.72 2.38 6.86
CA LYS A 190 5.26 2.22 8.25
C LYS A 190 5.00 0.75 8.57
N GLN A 191 4.20 0.07 7.75
CA GLN A 191 3.83 -1.32 8.01
C GLN A 191 4.99 -2.29 7.86
N MET A 192 5.91 -2.03 6.92
CA MET A 192 7.14 -2.83 6.80
C MET A 192 7.98 -2.77 8.09
N LYS A 193 8.05 -1.61 8.74
CA LYS A 193 8.76 -1.46 10.03
C LYS A 193 8.08 -2.20 11.17
N GLU A 194 6.75 -2.25 11.16
CA GLU A 194 5.93 -2.87 12.20
C GLU A 194 5.74 -4.39 12.01
N ALA A 195 5.99 -4.92 10.82
CA ALA A 195 5.85 -6.34 10.53
C ALA A 195 6.79 -7.18 11.40
N GLY A 196 6.21 -8.13 12.12
CA GLY A 196 6.91 -9.07 12.99
C GLY A 196 7.44 -10.27 12.24
N SER A 197 6.86 -10.65 11.10
CA SER A 197 7.25 -11.82 10.30
C SER A 197 7.30 -11.54 8.79
N LEU A 198 7.98 -12.41 8.02
CA LEU A 198 8.01 -12.30 6.55
C LEU A 198 6.61 -12.48 5.95
N MET A 199 5.80 -13.37 6.52
CA MET A 199 4.43 -13.62 6.07
C MET A 199 3.52 -12.40 6.30
N GLU A 200 3.67 -11.72 7.44
CA GLU A 200 2.98 -10.44 7.67
C GLU A 200 3.43 -9.37 6.69
N LEU A 201 4.72 -9.31 6.39
CA LEU A 201 5.26 -8.36 5.43
C LEU A 201 4.65 -8.58 4.03
N GLU A 202 4.56 -9.83 3.56
CA GLU A 202 3.91 -10.18 2.29
C GLU A 202 2.41 -9.87 2.28
N PHE A 203 1.70 -10.25 3.34
CA PHE A 203 0.27 -9.98 3.49
C PHE A 203 -0.02 -8.47 3.47
N ASN A 204 0.73 -7.69 4.25
CA ASN A 204 0.60 -6.23 4.31
C ASN A 204 0.93 -5.60 2.95
N ALA A 205 1.96 -6.09 2.26
CA ALA A 205 2.33 -5.59 0.94
C ALA A 205 1.22 -5.82 -0.10
N LEU A 206 0.62 -7.02 -0.12
CA LEU A 206 -0.52 -7.34 -0.99
C LEU A 206 -1.73 -6.47 -0.66
N LEU A 207 -2.10 -6.39 0.62
CA LEU A 207 -3.24 -5.58 1.07
C LEU A 207 -3.10 -4.12 0.63
N ARG A 208 -1.90 -3.53 0.76
CA ARG A 208 -1.67 -2.14 0.35
C ARG A 208 -1.58 -1.95 -1.15
N ALA A 209 -1.07 -2.93 -1.89
CA ALA A 209 -1.10 -2.90 -3.34
C ALA A 209 -2.57 -2.90 -3.84
N GLU A 210 -3.43 -3.70 -3.22
CA GLU A 210 -4.87 -3.70 -3.51
C GLU A 210 -5.54 -2.39 -3.10
N ASP A 211 -5.32 -1.90 -1.87
CA ASP A 211 -5.86 -0.62 -1.40
C ASP A 211 -5.44 0.53 -2.33
N SER A 212 -4.18 0.57 -2.76
CA SER A 212 -3.66 1.57 -3.69
C SER A 212 -4.34 1.47 -5.04
N ARG A 213 -4.49 0.26 -5.60
CA ARG A 213 -5.21 0.04 -6.86
C ARG A 213 -6.66 0.49 -6.79
N PHE A 214 -7.37 0.14 -5.71
CA PHE A 214 -8.76 0.55 -5.54
C PHE A 214 -8.89 2.06 -5.30
N SER A 215 -7.99 2.65 -4.53
CA SER A 215 -7.93 4.11 -4.34
C SER A 215 -7.67 4.80 -5.68
N ASN A 216 -6.70 4.34 -6.48
CA ASN A 216 -6.40 4.86 -7.82
C ASN A 216 -7.62 4.80 -8.73
N LEU A 217 -8.33 3.66 -8.74
CA LEU A 217 -9.54 3.51 -9.54
C LEU A 217 -10.67 4.42 -9.04
N TRP A 218 -10.85 4.50 -7.72
CA TRP A 218 -11.86 5.33 -7.09
C TRP A 218 -11.62 6.80 -7.36
N ASP A 219 -10.40 7.28 -7.21
CA ASP A 219 -10.05 8.69 -7.41
C ASP A 219 -10.12 9.10 -8.89
N ASN A 220 -9.68 8.24 -9.81
CA ASN A 220 -9.91 8.49 -11.24
C ASN A 220 -11.39 8.52 -11.59
N THR A 221 -12.20 7.63 -11.00
CA THR A 221 -13.64 7.60 -11.25
C THR A 221 -14.33 8.81 -10.62
N PHE A 222 -13.97 9.16 -9.39
CA PHE A 222 -14.51 10.29 -8.65
C PHE A 222 -14.16 11.62 -9.35
N LEU A 223 -12.90 11.85 -9.70
CA LEU A 223 -12.49 13.06 -10.42
C LEU A 223 -13.14 13.12 -11.82
N ASN A 224 -13.22 12.01 -12.55
CA ASN A 224 -13.87 12.03 -13.87
C ASN A 224 -15.39 12.26 -13.78
N VAL A 225 -16.07 11.65 -12.82
CA VAL A 225 -17.54 11.71 -12.73
C VAL A 225 -18.01 12.96 -12.02
N VAL A 226 -17.31 13.42 -10.97
CA VAL A 226 -17.73 14.57 -10.17
C VAL A 226 -17.19 15.86 -10.76
N PHE A 227 -15.92 15.90 -11.15
CA PHE A 227 -15.29 17.13 -11.64
C PHE A 227 -15.45 17.30 -13.15
N ASN A 228 -15.04 16.32 -13.97
CA ASN A 228 -15.07 16.48 -15.44
C ASN A 228 -16.49 16.52 -16.03
N ALA A 229 -17.46 15.83 -15.41
CA ALA A 229 -18.85 15.85 -15.88
C ALA A 229 -19.47 17.26 -15.83
N LEU A 230 -19.11 18.08 -14.84
CA LEU A 230 -19.50 19.48 -14.77
C LEU A 230 -18.57 20.39 -15.57
N MET A 231 -17.26 20.12 -15.51
CA MET A 231 -16.28 21.06 -16.05
C MET A 231 -16.20 21.07 -17.57
N ASN A 232 -16.36 19.92 -18.22
CA ASN A 232 -16.39 19.84 -19.68
C ASN A 232 -17.49 20.71 -20.32
N PRO A 233 -18.77 20.59 -19.93
CA PRO A 233 -19.81 21.45 -20.49
C PRO A 233 -19.62 22.92 -20.05
N LEU A 234 -19.13 23.20 -18.84
CA LEU A 234 -18.96 24.56 -18.34
C LEU A 234 -17.86 25.32 -19.09
N VAL A 235 -16.72 24.67 -19.34
CA VAL A 235 -15.64 25.23 -20.16
C VAL A 235 -16.10 25.38 -21.61
N SER A 236 -16.83 24.40 -22.15
CA SER A 236 -17.38 24.47 -23.51
C SER A 236 -18.33 25.65 -23.66
N TRP A 237 -19.22 25.88 -22.69
CA TRP A 237 -20.12 27.03 -22.68
C TRP A 237 -19.36 28.35 -22.56
N ARG A 238 -18.34 28.41 -21.69
CA ARG A 238 -17.47 29.59 -21.56
C ARG A 238 -16.79 29.96 -22.88
N MET A 239 -16.34 28.96 -23.64
CA MET A 239 -15.67 29.18 -24.94
C MET A 239 -16.64 29.53 -26.07
N ASN A 240 -17.81 28.90 -26.10
CA ASN A 240 -18.82 29.12 -27.15
C ASN A 240 -20.24 29.07 -26.56
N PRO A 241 -20.75 30.19 -26.03
CA PRO A 241 -22.05 30.20 -25.35
C PRO A 241 -23.20 29.80 -26.28
N SER A 242 -23.93 28.76 -25.90
CA SER A 242 -25.17 28.35 -26.58
C SER A 242 -26.21 27.85 -25.59
N GLU A 243 -27.49 27.94 -25.95
CA GLU A 243 -28.58 27.45 -25.09
C GLU A 243 -28.52 25.92 -24.88
N LYS A 244 -27.94 25.18 -25.84
CA LYS A 244 -27.69 23.74 -25.71
C LYS A 244 -26.66 23.47 -24.60
N LEU A 245 -25.47 24.07 -24.69
CA LEU A 245 -24.42 23.92 -23.69
C LEU A 245 -24.87 24.44 -22.32
N ARG A 246 -25.66 25.52 -22.29
CA ARG A 246 -26.24 26.05 -21.04
C ARG A 246 -27.08 25.01 -20.31
N LYS A 247 -27.95 24.30 -21.04
CA LYS A 247 -28.80 23.23 -20.47
C LYS A 247 -27.97 22.03 -20.00
N GLU A 248 -26.89 21.70 -20.71
CA GLU A 248 -25.95 20.64 -20.32
C GLU A 248 -25.22 21.01 -19.02
N VAL A 249 -24.73 22.24 -18.88
CA VAL A 249 -24.13 22.76 -17.64
C VAL A 249 -25.14 22.71 -16.50
N GLU A 250 -26.35 23.23 -16.71
CA GLU A 250 -27.42 23.24 -15.71
C GLU A 250 -27.73 21.81 -15.23
N SER A 251 -27.88 20.86 -16.15
CA SER A 251 -28.20 19.47 -15.82
C SER A 251 -27.05 18.77 -15.09
N ALA A 252 -25.81 18.99 -15.52
CA ALA A 252 -24.63 18.43 -14.87
C ALA A 252 -24.46 18.98 -13.44
N TYR A 253 -24.73 20.27 -13.24
CA TYR A 253 -24.65 20.88 -11.92
C TYR A 253 -25.76 20.40 -10.99
N LEU A 254 -26.99 20.27 -11.48
CA LEU A 254 -28.09 19.71 -10.70
C LEU A 254 -27.83 18.24 -10.33
N TYR A 255 -27.28 17.45 -11.24
CA TYR A 255 -26.85 16.07 -10.92
C TYR A 255 -25.79 16.04 -9.81
N LEU A 256 -24.80 16.93 -9.87
CA LEU A 256 -23.78 17.06 -8.82
C LEU A 256 -24.41 17.41 -7.46
N ASN A 257 -25.35 18.35 -7.46
CA ASN A 257 -26.04 18.79 -6.24
C ASN A 257 -26.97 17.69 -5.68
N GLU A 258 -27.77 17.04 -6.53
CA GLU A 258 -28.78 16.06 -6.10
C GLU A 258 -28.18 14.68 -5.79
N PHE A 259 -27.27 14.17 -6.62
CA PHE A 259 -26.72 12.82 -6.46
C PHE A 259 -25.52 12.79 -5.51
N TRP A 260 -24.58 13.74 -5.68
CA TRP A 260 -23.37 13.80 -4.86
C TRP A 260 -23.53 14.67 -3.60
N GLY A 261 -24.61 15.46 -3.51
CA GLY A 261 -24.84 16.38 -2.40
C GLY A 261 -23.78 17.48 -2.34
N LEU A 262 -23.23 17.90 -3.48
CA LEU A 262 -22.15 18.88 -3.56
C LEU A 262 -22.66 20.14 -4.24
N ASP A 263 -22.53 21.29 -3.59
CA ASP A 263 -22.59 22.60 -4.23
C ASP A 263 -21.20 23.00 -4.76
N TRP A 264 -21.11 24.21 -5.31
CA TRP A 264 -19.86 24.73 -5.90
C TRP A 264 -18.74 24.78 -4.85
N ASP A 265 -19.02 25.31 -3.68
CA ASP A 265 -18.01 25.41 -2.62
C ASP A 265 -17.72 24.08 -1.95
N GLY A 266 -18.70 23.19 -1.81
CA GLY A 266 -18.50 21.83 -1.31
C GLY A 266 -17.65 20.98 -2.25
N LEU A 267 -17.80 21.15 -3.58
CA LEU A 267 -16.95 20.49 -4.57
C LEU A 267 -15.48 20.88 -4.42
N PHE A 268 -15.20 22.19 -4.35
CA PHE A 268 -13.84 22.70 -4.14
C PHE A 268 -13.38 22.62 -2.66
N GLY A 269 -14.29 22.37 -1.72
CA GLY A 269 -13.98 22.10 -0.32
C GLY A 269 -13.34 20.73 -0.12
N ILE A 270 -13.47 19.83 -1.09
CA ILE A 270 -12.70 18.58 -1.13
C ILE A 270 -11.29 18.93 -1.58
N SER A 271 -10.32 18.83 -0.65
CA SER A 271 -8.91 19.20 -0.86
C SER A 271 -8.38 18.65 -2.19
N ARG A 272 -8.64 17.36 -2.42
CA ARG A 272 -8.20 16.65 -3.61
C ARG A 272 -8.74 17.19 -4.94
N VAL A 273 -9.97 17.70 -4.96
CA VAL A 273 -10.56 18.32 -6.15
C VAL A 273 -9.89 19.67 -6.41
N SER A 274 -9.72 20.47 -5.36
CA SER A 274 -9.02 21.76 -5.46
C SER A 274 -7.59 21.61 -5.95
N GLU A 275 -6.87 20.60 -5.46
CA GLU A 275 -5.48 20.39 -5.84
C GLU A 275 -5.34 19.82 -7.25
N PHE A 276 -6.24 18.91 -7.67
CA PHE A 276 -6.32 18.50 -9.08
C PHE A 276 -6.60 19.70 -10.00
N PHE A 277 -7.52 20.57 -9.60
CA PHE A 277 -7.84 21.78 -10.36
C PHE A 277 -6.65 22.74 -10.46
N GLU A 278 -5.94 22.98 -9.36
CA GLU A 278 -4.79 23.87 -9.34
C GLU A 278 -3.59 23.30 -10.13
N ALA A 279 -3.20 22.05 -9.86
CA ALA A 279 -2.00 21.46 -10.44
C ALA A 279 -2.22 21.02 -11.91
N THR A 280 -3.38 20.43 -12.22
CA THR A 280 -3.62 19.81 -13.53
C THR A 280 -4.34 20.76 -14.48
N ILE A 281 -5.44 21.38 -14.05
CA ILE A 281 -6.26 22.22 -14.93
C ILE A 281 -5.64 23.60 -15.11
N PHE A 282 -5.39 24.32 -14.01
CA PHE A 282 -4.75 25.62 -14.06
C PHE A 282 -3.27 25.49 -14.45
N GLY A 283 -2.51 24.64 -13.74
CA GLY A 283 -1.09 24.40 -14.03
C GLY A 283 -0.81 23.86 -15.45
N GLY A 284 -1.73 23.08 -16.04
CA GLY A 284 -1.60 22.56 -17.40
C GLY A 284 -1.97 23.54 -18.52
N SER A 285 -2.64 24.64 -18.19
CA SER A 285 -3.11 25.63 -19.18
C SER A 285 -2.04 26.62 -19.67
N GLY A 286 -0.87 26.65 -19.01
CA GLY A 286 0.25 27.52 -19.35
C GLY A 286 -0.10 29.02 -19.37
N GLY A 287 0.48 29.77 -20.32
CA GLY A 287 0.28 31.22 -20.44
C GLY A 287 -1.09 31.66 -21.03
N GLN A 288 -1.92 30.73 -21.52
CA GLN A 288 -3.19 31.07 -22.21
C GLN A 288 -4.26 31.66 -21.30
N LEU A 289 -4.24 31.36 -20.00
CA LEU A 289 -5.18 31.96 -19.04
C LEU A 289 -4.75 33.38 -18.64
N LYS A 290 -3.43 33.65 -18.61
CA LYS A 290 -2.91 34.99 -18.30
C LYS A 290 -3.34 36.02 -19.34
N SER A 291 -3.42 35.65 -20.62
CA SER A 291 -3.94 36.54 -21.68
C SER A 291 -5.45 36.84 -21.55
N GLN A 292 -6.17 36.07 -20.72
CA GLN A 292 -7.58 36.26 -20.40
C GLN A 292 -7.77 36.92 -19.01
N ASN A 293 -6.70 37.50 -18.45
CA ASN A 293 -6.68 38.11 -17.12
C ASN A 293 -6.98 37.15 -15.95
N ILE A 294 -6.63 35.86 -16.12
CA ILE A 294 -6.74 34.83 -15.08
C ILE A 294 -5.32 34.47 -14.64
N HIS A 295 -4.93 34.87 -13.43
CA HIS A 295 -3.55 34.76 -12.94
C HIS A 295 -3.35 33.69 -11.88
N SER A 296 -4.43 33.12 -11.36
CA SER A 296 -4.40 32.06 -10.34
C SER A 296 -5.53 31.03 -10.55
N ALA A 297 -5.38 29.85 -9.93
CA ALA A 297 -6.45 28.86 -9.88
C ALA A 297 -7.71 29.44 -9.22
N THR A 298 -7.57 30.28 -8.18
CA THR A 298 -8.69 30.98 -7.55
C THR A 298 -9.42 31.91 -8.52
N ASP A 299 -8.71 32.61 -9.40
CA ASP A 299 -9.32 33.46 -10.43
C ASP A 299 -10.08 32.61 -11.44
N LEU A 300 -9.51 31.47 -11.84
CA LEU A 300 -10.18 30.53 -12.75
C LEU A 300 -11.45 29.95 -12.11
N LYS A 301 -11.40 29.58 -10.82
CA LYS A 301 -12.57 29.12 -10.05
C LYS A 301 -13.67 30.20 -10.11
N LYS A 302 -13.35 31.45 -9.78
CA LYS A 302 -14.34 32.56 -9.78
C LYS A 302 -14.90 32.86 -11.18
N ASP A 303 -14.07 32.78 -12.21
CA ASP A 303 -14.51 32.97 -13.59
C ASP A 303 -15.49 31.87 -14.04
N LEU A 304 -15.18 30.62 -13.72
CA LEU A 304 -16.05 29.47 -13.99
C LEU A 304 -17.34 29.53 -13.15
N GLU A 305 -17.27 29.96 -11.89
CA GLU A 305 -18.44 30.20 -11.04
C GLU A 305 -19.36 31.27 -11.65
N THR A 306 -18.80 32.35 -12.16
CA THR A 306 -19.56 33.41 -12.85
C THR A 306 -20.26 32.86 -14.10
N CYS A 307 -19.61 31.96 -14.83
CA CYS A 307 -20.21 31.27 -15.97
C CYS A 307 -21.35 30.33 -15.54
N LEU A 308 -21.16 29.60 -14.44
CA LEU A 308 -22.15 28.70 -13.88
C LEU A 308 -23.42 29.47 -13.45
N VAL A 309 -23.27 30.58 -12.74
CA VAL A 309 -24.41 31.44 -12.33
C VAL A 309 -25.24 31.89 -13.54
N LYS A 310 -24.59 32.29 -14.64
CA LYS A 310 -25.27 32.64 -15.89
C LYS A 310 -26.03 31.44 -16.49
N CYS A 311 -25.47 30.24 -16.38
CA CYS A 311 -26.13 29.02 -16.86
C CYS A 311 -27.35 28.62 -16.03
N LEU A 312 -27.34 28.88 -14.72
CA LEU A 312 -28.41 28.51 -13.79
C LEU A 312 -29.66 29.40 -13.86
N LYS A 313 -29.64 30.52 -14.59
CA LYS A 313 -30.81 31.43 -14.81
C LYS A 313 -31.58 31.77 -13.52
N GLY A 314 -30.87 32.07 -12.43
CA GLY A 314 -31.46 32.46 -11.15
C GLY A 314 -31.82 31.30 -10.21
N LYS A 315 -31.52 30.05 -10.59
CA LYS A 315 -31.51 28.92 -9.64
C LYS A 315 -30.35 29.06 -8.66
N SER A 316 -30.57 28.63 -7.41
CA SER A 316 -29.57 28.73 -6.33
C SER A 316 -28.33 27.89 -6.64
N LEU A 317 -27.15 28.44 -6.37
CA LEU A 317 -25.88 27.70 -6.33
C LEU A 317 -25.84 26.71 -5.17
N LEU A 318 -26.56 26.98 -4.08
CA LEU A 318 -26.56 26.09 -2.91
C LEU A 318 -27.41 24.83 -3.19
N GLY A 319 -28.41 24.92 -4.07
CA GLY A 319 -29.39 23.85 -4.32
C GLY A 319 -30.15 23.41 -3.06
N ASP A 320 -31.21 22.63 -3.23
CA ASP A 320 -31.86 21.94 -2.10
C ASP A 320 -31.11 20.62 -1.87
N ILE A 321 -29.91 20.70 -1.29
CA ILE A 321 -29.11 19.51 -0.97
C ILE A 321 -29.84 18.70 0.08
N ASP A 322 -30.26 17.48 -0.26
CA ASP A 322 -30.77 16.49 0.68
C ASP A 322 -29.68 15.46 1.00
N PRO A 323 -28.95 15.59 2.14
CA PRO A 323 -27.85 14.72 2.48
C PRO A 323 -28.29 13.26 2.67
N ALA A 324 -29.58 13.01 2.92
CA ALA A 324 -30.11 11.66 3.12
C ALA A 324 -30.27 10.90 1.79
N LYS A 325 -30.27 11.58 0.64
CA LYS A 325 -30.35 10.96 -0.70
C LYS A 325 -28.99 10.67 -1.32
N ALA A 326 -27.94 11.35 -0.87
CA ALA A 326 -26.59 11.18 -1.37
C ALA A 326 -25.92 9.92 -0.77
N LYS A 327 -26.20 8.76 -1.37
CA LYS A 327 -25.67 7.46 -0.93
C LYS A 327 -25.08 6.67 -2.09
N VAL A 328 -24.10 5.84 -1.80
CA VAL A 328 -23.52 4.90 -2.76
C VAL A 328 -23.47 3.52 -2.15
N PHE A 329 -23.71 2.52 -3.00
CA PHE A 329 -23.64 1.12 -2.60
C PHE A 329 -22.24 0.59 -2.89
N PHE A 330 -21.53 0.16 -1.85
CA PHE A 330 -20.17 -0.37 -1.96
C PHE A 330 -20.03 -1.64 -1.12
N ARG A 331 -19.58 -2.73 -1.76
CA ARG A 331 -19.36 -4.04 -1.12
C ARG A 331 -20.54 -4.53 -0.26
N GLY A 332 -21.76 -4.40 -0.78
CA GLY A 332 -22.96 -4.87 -0.08
C GLY A 332 -23.47 -3.91 1.00
N LYS A 333 -22.83 -2.75 1.20
CA LYS A 333 -23.21 -1.75 2.19
C LYS A 333 -23.58 -0.44 1.52
N GLU A 334 -24.62 0.19 2.06
CA GLU A 334 -24.96 1.57 1.71
C GLU A 334 -24.07 2.51 2.54
N ILE A 335 -23.29 3.34 1.85
CA ILE A 335 -22.39 4.32 2.47
C ILE A 335 -22.93 5.71 2.18
N GLN A 336 -22.99 6.53 3.23
CA GLN A 336 -23.40 7.93 3.11
C GLN A 336 -22.29 8.73 2.44
N MET A 337 -22.61 9.58 1.45
CA MET A 337 -21.60 10.38 0.75
C MET A 337 -20.81 11.30 1.68
N LYS A 338 -21.37 11.72 2.82
CA LYS A 338 -20.64 12.49 3.85
C LYS A 338 -19.44 11.75 4.44
N GLU A 339 -19.52 10.42 4.56
CA GLU A 339 -18.44 9.59 5.12
C GLU A 339 -17.28 9.50 4.12
N ILE A 340 -17.61 9.39 2.83
CA ILE A 340 -16.64 9.43 1.74
C ILE A 340 -15.99 10.82 1.66
N LYS A 341 -16.78 11.90 1.77
CA LYS A 341 -16.24 13.27 1.80
C LYS A 341 -15.26 13.46 2.94
N HIS A 342 -15.61 13.02 4.16
CA HIS A 342 -14.70 13.11 5.30
C HIS A 342 -13.39 12.36 5.05
N ALA A 343 -13.45 11.13 4.52
CA ALA A 343 -12.27 10.36 4.17
C ALA A 343 -11.40 11.03 3.08
N LEU A 344 -12.01 11.74 2.13
CA LEU A 344 -11.31 12.49 1.07
C LEU A 344 -10.79 13.85 1.54
N SER A 345 -11.43 14.47 2.54
CA SER A 345 -11.02 15.74 3.15
C SER A 345 -9.86 15.58 4.15
N ASP A 346 -9.77 14.43 4.81
CA ASP A 346 -8.65 14.12 5.72
C ASP A 346 -7.35 13.78 4.96
N THR A 347 -7.46 13.51 3.66
CA THR A 347 -6.32 13.45 2.73
C THR A 347 -6.09 14.82 2.08
N LYS A 348 -5.32 15.68 2.74
CA LYS A 348 -4.61 16.76 2.03
C LYS A 348 -3.55 16.13 1.14
N LEU A 349 -3.36 16.57 -0.10
CA LEU A 349 -2.10 16.23 -0.73
C LEU A 349 -1.01 17.05 -0.01
N PRO A 350 0.13 16.42 0.30
CA PRO A 350 1.24 17.11 0.94
C PRO A 350 1.87 18.18 0.04
#